data_AF-A0A5E4Q4W3-F1
#
_entry.id   AF-A0A5E4Q4W3-F1
#
_cell.length_a   1.000
_cell.length_b   1.000
_cell.length_c   1.000
_cell.angle_alpha   90.00
_cell.angle_beta   90.00
_cell.angle_gamma   90.00
#
_symmetry.space_group_name_H-M   'P 1'
#
loop_
_entity.id
_entity.type
_entity.pdbx_description
1 polymer ?
#
loop_
_entity_poly.entity_id
_entity_poly.type
_entity_poly.pdbx_seq_one_letter_code
_entity_poly.pdbx_strand_id
1 'polypeptide(L)'
;MDLSVDEFIDGLLYQKDATEQPSDTQKPEDITMRIPEWYDEKLYNKGRHFYWNNCFQFTSSMLVGLVAVFSVPSILRVLIGTRRSNSVFTSYRRYLSTTLYAVSWLEHELKPGTVSWRSLMSVRSRHIKASIQHLPKELRGDQGCV
;
A
#
# COMPACT_ATOMS: atom_id res chain seq x y z
N MET A 1 -16.42 -1.30 -24.95
CA MET A 1 -17.41 -0.29 -24.58
C MET A 1 -16.60 0.80 -23.92
N ASP A 2 -16.43 1.93 -24.61
CA ASP A 2 -15.56 3.00 -24.13
C ASP A 2 -16.37 3.81 -23.11
N LEU A 3 -15.98 3.70 -21.83
CA LEU A 3 -16.52 4.52 -20.75
C LEU A 3 -16.05 5.97 -20.95
N SER A 4 -16.91 6.94 -20.64
CA SER A 4 -16.45 8.31 -20.47
C SER A 4 -15.53 8.42 -19.26
N VAL A 5 -14.68 9.47 -19.21
CA VAL A 5 -13.77 9.70 -18.08
C VAL A 5 -14.56 9.81 -16.77
N ASP A 6 -15.68 10.52 -16.77
CA ASP A 6 -16.49 10.71 -15.57
C ASP A 6 -17.10 9.39 -15.10
N GLU A 7 -17.66 8.58 -16.01
CA GLU A 7 -18.18 7.25 -15.67
C GLU A 7 -17.08 6.32 -15.13
N PHE A 8 -15.86 6.40 -15.67
CA PHE A 8 -14.73 5.62 -15.16
C PHE A 8 -14.31 6.07 -13.76
N ILE A 9 -14.23 7.38 -13.51
CA ILE A 9 -13.87 7.94 -12.21
C ILE A 9 -14.95 7.62 -11.17
N ASP A 10 -16.22 7.76 -11.52
CA ASP A 10 -17.33 7.42 -10.64
C ASP A 10 -17.37 5.93 -10.31
N GLY A 11 -17.12 5.08 -11.32
CA GLY A 11 -16.94 3.65 -11.13
C GLY A 11 -15.80 3.32 -10.15
N LEU A 12 -14.64 3.96 -10.33
CA LEU A 12 -13.47 3.73 -9.49
C LEU A 12 -13.65 4.19 -8.04
N LEU A 13 -14.31 5.35 -7.83
CA LEU A 13 -14.40 5.99 -6.51
C LEU A 13 -15.64 5.56 -5.72
N TYR A 14 -16.75 5.25 -6.40
CA TYR A 14 -18.06 5.08 -5.75
C TYR A 14 -18.70 3.70 -5.96
N GLN A 15 -18.28 2.91 -6.95
CA GLN A 15 -18.82 1.57 -7.13
C GLN A 15 -18.39 0.66 -5.98
N LYS A 16 -19.34 -0.13 -5.45
CA LYS A 16 -19.06 -1.08 -4.36
C LYS A 16 -18.00 -2.09 -4.76
N ASP A 17 -18.08 -2.64 -5.97
CA ASP A 17 -17.14 -3.66 -6.44
C ASP A 17 -15.69 -3.16 -6.41
N ALA A 18 -15.46 -1.89 -6.78
CA ALA A 18 -14.13 -1.27 -6.75
C ALA A 18 -13.60 -1.04 -5.33
N THR A 19 -14.48 -0.84 -4.36
CA THR A 19 -14.11 -0.51 -2.97
C THR A 19 -14.10 -1.71 -2.02
N GLU A 20 -14.84 -2.77 -2.35
CA GLU A 20 -14.98 -3.99 -1.55
C GLU A 20 -14.12 -5.16 -2.09
N GLN A 21 -13.55 -5.03 -3.29
CA GLN A 21 -12.60 -6.02 -3.80
C GLN A 21 -11.36 -6.12 -2.89
N PRO A 22 -11.01 -7.32 -2.41
CA PRO A 22 -9.84 -7.48 -1.56
C PRO A 22 -8.56 -7.22 -2.35
N SER A 23 -7.61 -6.53 -1.70
CA SER A 23 -6.30 -6.22 -2.29
C SER A 23 -5.44 -7.45 -2.62
N ASP A 24 -5.70 -8.57 -1.94
CA ASP A 24 -5.08 -9.87 -2.19
C ASP A 24 -6.06 -10.97 -1.81
N THR A 25 -5.95 -12.14 -2.45
CA THR A 25 -6.80 -13.30 -2.15
C THR A 25 -6.14 -14.30 -1.20
N GLN A 26 -4.82 -14.18 -1.00
CA GLN A 26 -4.05 -15.10 -0.15
C GLN A 26 -4.07 -14.66 1.33
N LYS A 27 -4.06 -15.64 2.23
CA LYS A 27 -3.91 -15.39 3.66
C LYS A 27 -2.49 -14.91 3.98
N PRO A 28 -2.27 -14.07 5.00
CA PRO A 28 -0.95 -13.54 5.35
C PRO A 28 0.16 -14.58 5.50
N GLU A 29 -0.19 -15.79 5.94
CA GLU A 29 0.74 -16.90 6.18
C GLU A 29 1.20 -17.58 4.89
N ASP A 30 0.36 -17.53 3.85
CA ASP A 30 0.57 -18.22 2.58
C ASP A 30 1.21 -17.32 1.50
N ILE A 31 1.34 -16.01 1.77
CA ILE A 31 1.86 -15.06 0.79
C ILE A 31 3.31 -15.39 0.46
N THR A 32 3.53 -15.73 -0.80
CA THR A 32 4.86 -15.77 -1.39
C THR A 32 5.00 -14.60 -2.39
N MET A 33 6.05 -13.80 -2.26
CA MET A 33 6.40 -12.80 -3.27
C MET A 33 7.31 -13.44 -4.30
N ARG A 34 7.04 -13.15 -5.57
CA ARG A 34 7.85 -13.55 -6.71
C ARG A 34 8.11 -12.31 -7.55
N ILE A 35 9.29 -12.24 -8.14
CA ILE A 35 9.57 -11.22 -9.14
C ILE A 35 8.74 -11.55 -10.39
N PRO A 36 7.97 -10.60 -10.92
CA PRO A 36 7.18 -10.85 -12.12
C PRO A 36 8.09 -11.03 -13.36
N GLU A 37 7.64 -11.79 -14.34
CA GLU A 37 8.42 -12.09 -15.56
C GLU A 37 8.77 -10.83 -16.37
N TRP A 38 7.95 -9.79 -16.28
CA TRP A 38 8.18 -8.49 -16.94
C TRP A 38 9.14 -7.58 -16.16
N TYR A 39 9.66 -7.99 -15.00
CA TYR A 39 10.60 -7.19 -14.23
C TYR A 39 11.93 -7.01 -14.97
N ASP A 40 12.29 -5.76 -15.22
CA ASP A 40 13.60 -5.39 -15.76
C ASP A 40 14.43 -4.71 -14.66
N GLU A 41 15.46 -5.42 -14.19
CA GLU A 41 16.38 -4.93 -13.16
C GLU A 41 17.10 -3.64 -13.58
N LYS A 42 17.41 -3.48 -14.87
CA LYS A 42 18.09 -2.28 -15.38
C LYS A 42 17.16 -1.07 -15.32
N LEU A 43 15.90 -1.23 -15.72
CA LEU A 43 14.90 -0.15 -15.63
C LEU A 43 14.59 0.20 -14.17
N TYR A 44 14.48 -0.82 -13.31
CA TYR A 44 14.29 -0.61 -11.87
C TYR A 44 15.45 0.20 -11.27
N ASN A 45 16.69 -0.15 -11.58
CA ASN A 45 17.88 0.55 -11.10
C ASN A 45 18.01 1.97 -11.66
N LYS A 46 17.57 2.20 -12.90
CA LYS A 46 17.45 3.55 -13.46
C LYS A 46 16.47 4.42 -12.66
N GLY A 47 15.34 3.86 -12.24
CA GLY A 47 14.39 4.52 -11.34
C GLY A 47 14.99 4.86 -9.98
N ARG A 48 15.75 3.93 -9.38
CA ARG A 48 16.49 4.18 -8.12
C ARG A 48 17.51 5.31 -8.25
N HIS A 49 18.26 5.34 -9.35
CA HIS A 49 19.21 6.43 -9.62
C HIS A 49 18.50 7.78 -9.81
N PHE A 50 17.37 7.80 -10.51
CA PHE A 50 16.54 9.00 -10.65
C PHE A 50 16.06 9.53 -9.29
N TYR A 51 15.62 8.63 -8.40
CA TYR A 51 15.27 9.00 -7.04
C TYR A 51 16.44 9.65 -6.31
N TRP A 52 17.63 9.04 -6.32
CA TRP A 52 18.80 9.60 -5.63
C TRP A 52 19.17 11.01 -6.11
N ASN A 53 19.06 11.27 -7.42
CA ASN A 53 19.34 12.58 -7.98
C ASN A 53 18.26 13.63 -7.67
N ASN A 54 17.06 13.22 -7.25
CA ASN A 54 15.89 14.08 -7.04
C ASN A 54 15.18 13.82 -5.70
N CYS A 55 15.89 13.28 -4.72
CA CYS A 55 15.28 12.66 -3.54
C CYS A 55 14.40 13.62 -2.75
N PHE A 56 14.80 14.88 -2.65
CA PHE A 56 14.03 15.95 -2.02
C PHE A 56 12.68 16.15 -2.72
N GLN A 57 12.70 16.46 -4.01
CA GLN A 57 11.48 16.73 -4.79
C GLN A 57 10.57 15.50 -4.87
N PHE A 58 11.17 14.31 -5.01
CA PHE A 58 10.44 13.06 -5.03
C PHE A 58 9.71 12.82 -3.70
N THR A 59 10.42 12.97 -2.58
CA THR A 59 9.83 12.79 -1.23
C THR A 59 8.75 13.83 -0.93
N SER A 60 8.95 15.09 -1.32
CA SER A 60 7.94 16.14 -1.21
C SER A 60 6.69 15.81 -2.02
N SER A 61 6.84 15.30 -3.24
CA SER A 61 5.72 14.89 -4.08
C SER A 61 4.93 13.73 -3.47
N MET A 62 5.63 12.73 -2.89
CA MET A 62 5.00 11.62 -2.17
C MET A 62 4.19 12.11 -0.96
N LEU A 63 4.68 13.11 -0.23
CA LEU A 63 3.97 13.69 0.91
C LEU A 63 2.67 14.36 0.47
N VAL A 64 2.70 15.17 -0.59
CA VAL A 64 1.49 15.81 -1.14
C VAL A 64 0.52 14.75 -1.67
N GLY A 65 1.01 13.71 -2.35
CA GLY A 65 0.20 12.59 -2.81
C GLY A 65 -0.48 11.84 -1.66
N LEU A 66 0.21 11.64 -0.53
CA LEU A 66 -0.38 11.03 0.66
C LEU A 66 -1.51 11.89 1.25
N VAL A 67 -1.35 13.21 1.28
CA VAL A 67 -2.42 14.11 1.73
C VAL A 67 -3.61 14.06 0.78
N ALA A 68 -3.37 14.03 -0.53
CA ALA A 68 -4.41 13.90 -1.54
C ALA A 68 -5.22 12.60 -1.37
N VAL A 69 -4.56 11.48 -1.03
CA VAL A 69 -5.23 10.19 -0.77
C VAL A 69 -6.26 10.26 0.36
N PHE A 70 -6.14 11.20 1.31
CA PHE A 70 -7.15 11.37 2.37
C PHE A 70 -8.50 11.91 1.86
N SER A 71 -8.55 12.47 0.66
CA SER A 71 -9.82 12.90 0.03
C SER A 71 -10.63 11.72 -0.52
N VAL A 72 -10.02 10.54 -0.68
CA VAL A 72 -10.69 9.33 -1.17
C VAL A 72 -11.40 8.61 0.00
N PRO A 73 -12.74 8.59 0.07
CA PRO A 73 -13.46 8.13 1.26
C PRO A 73 -13.21 6.65 1.60
N SER A 74 -13.07 5.79 0.59
CA SER A 74 -12.79 4.36 0.77
C SER A 74 -11.44 4.13 1.44
N ILE A 75 -10.40 4.85 1.00
CA ILE A 75 -9.06 4.78 1.59
C ILE A 75 -9.10 5.35 3.01
N LEU A 76 -9.68 6.53 3.20
CA LEU A 76 -9.79 7.17 4.51
C LEU A 76 -10.47 6.25 5.55
N ARG A 77 -11.53 5.54 5.15
CA ARG A 77 -12.22 4.56 6.02
C ARG A 77 -11.27 3.47 6.52
N VAL A 78 -10.41 2.93 5.66
CA VAL A 78 -9.37 1.96 6.06
C VAL A 78 -8.38 2.60 7.02
N LEU A 79 -7.91 3.83 6.72
CA LEU A 79 -6.95 4.53 7.58
C LEU A 79 -7.51 4.76 9.00
N ILE A 80 -8.78 5.14 9.12
CA ILE A 80 -9.49 5.33 10.40
C ILE A 80 -9.66 3.98 11.11
N GLY A 81 -10.08 2.94 10.38
CA GLY A 81 -10.32 1.60 10.92
C GLY A 81 -9.10 0.97 11.61
N THR A 82 -7.89 1.25 11.11
CA THR A 82 -6.64 0.74 11.72
C THR A 82 -6.33 1.33 13.10
N ARG A 83 -6.93 2.47 13.47
CA ARG A 83 -6.62 3.24 14.69
C ARG A 83 -5.14 3.61 14.87
N ARG A 84 -4.36 3.61 13.78
CA ARG A 84 -2.92 3.95 13.78
C ARG A 84 -2.64 5.45 13.64
N SER A 85 -3.69 6.26 13.57
CA SER A 85 -3.62 7.72 13.37
C SER A 85 -4.59 8.48 14.27
N ASN A 86 -4.91 7.95 15.46
CA ASN A 86 -5.88 8.55 16.37
C ASN A 86 -5.27 9.60 17.32
N SER A 87 -3.97 9.82 17.27
CA SER A 87 -3.26 10.89 17.99
C SER A 87 -2.12 11.45 17.13
N VAL A 88 -1.60 12.62 17.49
CA VAL A 88 -0.45 13.23 16.80
C VAL A 88 0.75 12.27 16.81
N PHE A 89 1.05 11.66 17.97
CA PHE A 89 2.18 10.74 18.10
C PHE A 89 2.02 9.45 17.27
N THR A 90 0.84 8.82 17.29
CA THR A 90 0.59 7.60 16.51
C THR A 90 0.60 7.88 15.02
N SER A 91 0.00 9.00 14.60
CA SER A 91 0.05 9.50 13.22
C SER A 91 1.49 9.75 12.75
N TYR A 92 2.29 10.47 13.54
CA TYR A 92 3.70 10.69 13.25
C TYR A 92 4.45 9.39 13.02
N ARG A 93 4.33 8.42 13.94
CA ARG A 93 4.98 7.11 13.81
C ARG A 93 4.54 6.35 12.56
N ARG A 94 3.24 6.40 12.23
CA ARG A 94 2.69 5.76 11.03
C ARG A 94 3.32 6.36 9.78
N TYR A 95 3.24 7.67 9.61
CA TYR A 95 3.66 8.32 8.37
C TYR A 95 5.18 8.31 8.21
N LEU A 96 5.94 8.42 9.30
CA LEU A 96 7.39 8.19 9.26
C LEU A 96 7.71 6.76 8.79
N SER A 97 6.99 5.74 9.31
CA SER A 97 7.17 4.36 8.85
C SER A 97 6.84 4.19 7.38
N THR A 98 5.76 4.82 6.89
CA THR A 98 5.40 4.83 5.47
C THR A 98 6.51 5.42 4.61
N THR A 99 7.08 6.56 5.01
CA THR A 99 8.22 7.17 4.31
C THR A 99 9.42 6.24 4.30
N LEU A 100 9.80 5.67 5.44
CA LEU A 100 10.95 4.76 5.53
C LEU A 100 10.77 3.50 4.67
N TYR A 101 9.53 2.98 4.54
CA TYR A 101 9.25 1.89 3.63
C TYR A 101 9.42 2.28 2.17
N ALA A 102 8.86 3.42 1.76
CA ALA A 102 9.05 3.93 0.40
C ALA A 102 10.53 4.16 0.06
N VAL A 103 11.27 4.81 0.98
CA VAL A 103 12.73 5.03 0.84
C VAL A 103 13.45 3.69 0.69
N SER A 104 13.10 2.68 1.49
CA SER A 104 13.75 1.37 1.38
C SER A 104 13.58 0.70 0.01
N TRP A 105 12.48 0.97 -0.69
CA TRP A 105 12.23 0.46 -2.05
C TRP A 105 13.02 1.21 -3.11
N LEU A 106 13.44 2.45 -2.82
CA LEU A 106 14.15 3.30 -3.76
C LEU A 106 15.66 3.24 -3.54
N GLU A 107 16.11 2.93 -2.32
CA GLU A 107 17.54 2.83 -1.99
C GLU A 107 18.11 1.41 -2.20
N HIS A 108 17.33 0.37 -1.94
CA HIS A 108 17.83 -1.01 -1.96
C HIS A 108 17.40 -1.78 -3.21
N GLU A 109 18.18 -2.80 -3.59
CA GLU A 109 17.84 -3.66 -4.73
C GLU A 109 16.61 -4.49 -4.40
N LEU A 110 15.77 -4.83 -5.38
CA LEU A 110 14.62 -5.69 -5.18
C LEU A 110 14.97 -7.15 -5.45
N LYS A 111 15.62 -7.78 -4.48
CA LYS A 111 15.99 -9.21 -4.54
C LYS A 111 15.51 -9.97 -3.29
N PRO A 112 15.21 -11.27 -3.39
CA PRO A 112 14.88 -12.08 -2.23
C PRO A 112 15.87 -11.88 -1.07
N GLY A 113 15.34 -11.57 0.12
CA GLY A 113 16.15 -11.36 1.33
C GLY A 113 16.70 -9.94 1.54
N THR A 114 16.56 -9.04 0.59
CA THR A 114 16.94 -7.61 0.75
C THR A 114 15.99 -6.85 1.67
N VAL A 115 16.40 -5.63 2.07
CA VAL A 115 15.58 -4.75 2.90
C VAL A 115 14.28 -4.34 2.19
N SER A 116 14.35 -3.96 0.91
CA SER A 116 13.18 -3.63 0.08
C SER A 116 12.22 -4.82 -0.02
N TRP A 117 12.74 -6.04 -0.19
CA TRP A 117 11.94 -7.27 -0.27
C TRP A 117 11.17 -7.53 1.03
N ARG A 118 11.86 -7.50 2.18
CA ARG A 118 11.23 -7.66 3.49
C ARG A 118 10.22 -6.54 3.78
N SER A 119 10.54 -5.31 3.36
CA SER A 119 9.64 -4.17 3.49
C SER A 119 8.35 -4.36 2.68
N LEU A 120 8.46 -4.71 1.39
CA LEU A 120 7.31 -4.96 0.52
C LEU A 120 6.42 -6.08 1.08
N MET A 121 7.02 -7.18 1.52
CA MET A 121 6.29 -8.26 2.20
C MET A 121 5.56 -7.74 3.44
N SER A 122 6.23 -6.96 4.28
CA SER A 122 5.62 -6.39 5.49
C SER A 122 4.45 -5.46 5.17
N VAL A 123 4.55 -4.66 4.11
CA VAL A 123 3.47 -3.75 3.68
C VAL A 123 2.32 -4.55 3.08
N ARG A 124 2.59 -5.50 2.18
CA ARG A 124 1.59 -6.40 1.59
C ARG A 124 0.78 -7.14 2.66
N SER A 125 1.45 -7.76 3.64
CA SER A 125 0.76 -8.43 4.76
C SER A 125 -0.10 -7.47 5.59
N ARG A 126 0.31 -6.21 5.77
CA ARG A 126 -0.50 -5.21 6.49
C ARG A 126 -1.73 -4.80 5.70
N HIS A 127 -1.61 -4.60 4.40
CA HIS A 127 -2.74 -4.27 3.53
C HIS A 127 -3.80 -5.39 3.56
N ILE A 128 -3.36 -6.65 3.53
CA ILE A 128 -4.25 -7.82 3.63
C ILE A 128 -4.94 -7.89 4.99
N LYS A 129 -4.19 -7.70 6.08
CA LYS A 129 -4.81 -7.64 7.42
C LYS A 129 -5.83 -6.50 7.52
N ALA A 130 -5.54 -5.33 6.96
CA ALA A 130 -6.47 -4.21 6.92
C ALA A 130 -7.71 -4.48 6.05
N SER A 131 -7.56 -5.23 4.95
CA SER A 131 -8.69 -5.65 4.11
C SER A 131 -9.53 -6.76 4.74
N ILE A 132 -9.02 -7.51 5.72
CA ILE A 132 -9.83 -8.50 6.44
C ILE A 132 -10.55 -7.88 7.64
N GLN A 133 -9.95 -6.86 8.28
CA GLN A 133 -10.48 -6.26 9.52
C GLN A 133 -11.86 -5.62 9.38
N HIS A 134 -12.24 -5.17 8.18
CA HIS A 134 -13.56 -4.57 7.93
C HIS A 134 -14.65 -5.60 7.64
N LEU A 135 -14.30 -6.88 7.42
CA LEU A 135 -15.27 -7.95 7.18
C LEU A 135 -16.04 -8.30 8.46
N PRO A 136 -17.31 -8.74 8.36
CA PRO A 136 -18.06 -9.33 9.47
C PRO A 136 -17.24 -10.42 10.18
N LYS A 137 -17.41 -10.57 11.51
CA LYS A 137 -16.67 -11.57 12.30
C LYS A 137 -16.84 -12.99 11.77
N GLU A 138 -18.00 -13.30 11.19
CA GLU A 138 -18.35 -14.58 10.58
C GLU A 138 -17.52 -14.92 9.32
N LEU A 139 -17.02 -13.90 8.62
CA LEU A 139 -16.18 -14.03 7.41
C LEU A 139 -14.68 -13.85 7.71
N ARG A 140 -14.33 -13.41 8.93
CA ARG A 140 -12.97 -13.45 9.48
C ARG A 140 -12.72 -14.86 9.97
N GLY A 141 -12.40 -15.78 9.06
CA GLY A 141 -12.14 -17.19 9.39
C GLY A 141 -11.38 -17.33 10.71
N ASP A 142 -11.98 -18.10 11.62
CA ASP A 142 -11.58 -18.45 12.98
C ASP A 142 -10.13 -18.06 13.34
N GLN A 143 -9.95 -16.84 13.85
CA GLN A 143 -8.73 -16.46 14.56
C GLN A 143 -9.06 -16.45 16.05
N GLY A 144 -8.89 -17.63 16.65
CA GLY A 144 -8.87 -17.82 18.09
C GLY A 144 -7.99 -16.76 18.75
N CYS A 145 -8.60 -16.06 19.70
CA CYS A 145 -7.94 -15.13 20.59
C CYS A 145 -6.91 -15.92 21.43
N VAL A 146 -5.65 -15.50 21.38
CA VAL A 146 -4.67 -15.72 22.46
C VAL A 146 -4.12 -14.36 22.85
#